data_AF-A0A9D0THN2-F1
#
_entry.id   AF-A0A9D0THN2-F1
#
_cell.length_a   1.000
_cell.length_b   1.000
_cell.length_c   1.000
_cell.angle_alpha   90.00
_cell.angle_beta   90.00
_cell.angle_gamma   90.00
#
_symmetry.space_group_name_H-M   'P 1'
#
loop_
_entity.id
_entity.type
_entity.pdbx_description
1 polymer ?
#
loop_
_entity_poly.entity_id
_entity_poly.type
_entity_poly.pdbx_seq_one_letter_code
_entity_poly.pdbx_strand_id
1 'polypeptide(L)'
;MEKDFTRKLFRSARGNWDAFDFPIEDVQLHLEAWRTALQNIERPWLCWSVNNEWSLVQQRLVQAVGWTPVVGFDPRAGRPNTVAGAVAVDFNAGFDFPALSMLFPLEFVFLFADRLAFWHSDLLVREDVLRKLAGQFAALADGEVAAVDDRGSLIARLRGHTPRFWELIGCTTRAASRDQFEKGCGWWRHIVEHPNCPPGSERKRRRRYGYDHGVGVYYWHKRYGGKVHGIPESLVEEGHCTRIKNVSYERLSPEDERRDLSQDLPHNYDLAEVCARLDLSRFLTLSTA
;
A
#
# COMPACT_ATOMS: atom_id res chain seq x y z
N MET A 1 6.52 -24.18 -18.36
CA MET A 1 7.44 -23.07 -18.67
C MET A 1 6.67 -21.76 -18.72
N GLU A 2 5.72 -21.59 -19.66
CA GLU A 2 4.88 -20.37 -19.78
C GLU A 2 4.03 -20.07 -18.52
N LYS A 3 3.33 -21.07 -17.97
CA LYS A 3 2.57 -20.92 -16.71
C LYS A 3 3.42 -20.49 -15.52
N ASP A 4 4.70 -20.86 -15.50
CA ASP A 4 5.60 -20.55 -14.38
C ASP A 4 6.12 -19.11 -14.49
N PHE A 5 6.45 -18.68 -15.71
CA PHE A 5 6.81 -17.30 -16.02
C PHE A 5 5.67 -16.32 -15.69
N THR A 6 4.44 -16.61 -16.11
CA THR A 6 3.28 -15.74 -15.80
C THR A 6 3.06 -15.60 -14.29
N ARG A 7 3.11 -16.72 -13.54
CA ARG A 7 2.97 -16.68 -12.08
C ARG A 7 4.07 -15.87 -11.41
N LYS A 8 5.31 -15.97 -11.92
CA LYS A 8 6.43 -15.16 -11.45
C LYS A 8 6.14 -13.67 -11.60
N LEU A 9 5.71 -13.21 -12.78
CA LEU A 9 5.36 -11.81 -13.03
C LEU A 9 4.28 -11.30 -12.06
N PHE A 10 3.22 -12.07 -11.82
CA PHE A 10 2.20 -11.71 -10.83
C PHE A 10 2.79 -11.61 -9.42
N ARG A 11 3.64 -12.54 -9.01
CA ARG A 11 4.31 -12.47 -7.69
C ARG A 11 5.20 -11.23 -7.59
N SER A 12 6.00 -10.91 -8.61
CA SER A 12 6.85 -9.71 -8.64
C SER A 12 6.01 -8.45 -8.48
N ALA A 13 4.95 -8.32 -9.28
CA ALA A 13 4.09 -7.14 -9.28
C ALA A 13 3.23 -6.99 -8.02
N ARG A 14 3.02 -8.09 -7.28
CA ARG A 14 2.40 -8.09 -5.95
C ARG A 14 3.36 -7.74 -4.81
N GLY A 15 4.63 -7.48 -5.12
CA GLY A 15 5.65 -7.08 -4.14
C GLY A 15 6.24 -8.27 -3.40
N ASN A 16 6.93 -9.14 -4.14
CA ASN A 16 7.59 -10.32 -3.59
C ASN A 16 9.03 -10.44 -4.10
N TRP A 17 9.99 -10.31 -3.19
CA TRP A 17 11.42 -10.34 -3.52
C TRP A 17 11.89 -11.68 -4.11
N ASP A 18 11.32 -12.81 -3.73
CA ASP A 18 11.66 -14.13 -4.30
C ASP A 18 11.31 -14.27 -5.79
N ALA A 19 10.39 -13.44 -6.28
CA ALA A 19 9.96 -13.46 -7.68
C ALA A 19 10.52 -12.27 -8.49
N PHE A 20 11.16 -11.31 -7.84
CA PHE A 20 11.55 -10.06 -8.48
C PHE A 20 12.92 -10.18 -9.16
N ASP A 21 12.90 -10.24 -10.49
CA ASP A 21 14.10 -10.42 -11.33
C ASP A 21 14.54 -9.14 -12.05
N PHE A 22 13.80 -8.03 -11.91
CA PHE A 22 14.17 -6.79 -12.60
C PHE A 22 15.42 -6.20 -11.96
N PRO A 23 16.43 -5.79 -12.75
CA PRO A 23 17.54 -5.01 -12.23
C PRO A 23 17.03 -3.75 -11.53
N ILE A 24 17.58 -3.43 -10.38
CA ILE A 24 17.18 -2.24 -9.60
C ILE A 24 17.49 -0.96 -10.39
N GLU A 25 18.53 -1.00 -11.22
CA GLU A 25 18.91 0.06 -12.15
C GLU A 25 17.80 0.33 -13.17
N ASP A 26 17.16 -0.71 -13.70
CA ASP A 26 16.04 -0.57 -14.63
C ASP A 26 14.81 0.01 -13.93
N VAL A 27 14.58 -0.38 -12.67
CA VAL A 27 13.54 0.25 -11.84
C VAL A 27 13.80 1.75 -11.74
N GLN A 28 15.03 2.17 -11.43
CA GLN A 28 15.40 3.59 -11.31
C GLN A 28 15.12 4.41 -12.57
N LEU A 29 15.28 3.83 -13.77
CA LEU A 29 14.98 4.50 -15.02
C LEU A 29 13.50 4.85 -15.15
N HIS A 30 12.60 3.94 -14.75
CA HIS A 30 11.15 4.18 -14.80
C HIS A 30 10.67 5.14 -13.70
N LEU A 31 11.41 5.26 -12.60
CA LEU A 31 11.05 6.10 -11.46
C LEU A 31 11.20 7.61 -11.69
N GLU A 32 12.00 8.04 -12.67
CA GLU A 32 12.19 9.47 -12.95
C GLU A 32 10.89 10.13 -13.44
N ALA A 33 10.05 9.39 -14.18
CA ALA A 33 8.73 9.85 -14.56
C ALA A 33 7.82 10.07 -13.35
N TRP A 34 7.90 9.19 -12.33
CA TRP A 34 7.12 9.32 -11.11
C TRP A 34 7.59 10.50 -10.27
N ARG A 35 8.91 10.68 -10.15
CA ARG A 35 9.52 11.84 -9.48
C ARG A 35 9.07 13.13 -10.13
N THR A 36 9.12 13.20 -11.45
CA THR A 36 8.67 14.37 -12.22
C THR A 36 7.19 14.65 -11.98
N ALA A 37 6.33 13.62 -12.01
CA ALA A 37 4.89 13.77 -11.77
C ALA A 37 4.57 14.30 -10.36
N LEU A 38 5.43 14.00 -9.39
CA LEU A 38 5.26 14.38 -7.98
C LEU A 38 6.09 15.60 -7.59
N GLN A 39 6.77 16.22 -8.54
CA GLN A 39 7.59 17.40 -8.29
C GLN A 39 6.71 18.53 -7.75
N ASN A 40 7.15 19.15 -6.65
CA ASN A 40 6.46 20.23 -5.93
C ASN A 40 5.17 19.83 -5.21
N ILE A 41 4.87 18.53 -5.06
CA ILE A 41 3.77 18.06 -4.22
C ILE A 41 4.30 17.79 -2.82
N GLU A 42 3.98 18.68 -1.87
CA GLU A 42 4.44 18.56 -0.47
C GLU A 42 3.77 17.39 0.27
N ARG A 43 2.48 17.16 -0.01
CA ARG A 43 1.63 16.21 0.71
C ARG A 43 0.93 15.21 -0.22
N PRO A 44 1.70 14.34 -0.90
CA PRO A 44 1.13 13.35 -1.79
C PRO A 44 0.48 12.21 -0.99
N TRP A 45 -0.71 11.80 -1.41
CA TRP A 45 -1.42 10.65 -0.85
C TRP A 45 -1.83 9.68 -1.95
N LEU A 46 -1.26 8.48 -1.95
CA LEU A 46 -1.53 7.43 -2.90
C LEU A 46 -2.94 6.86 -2.70
N CYS A 47 -3.80 7.09 -3.70
CA CYS A 47 -5.09 6.44 -3.89
C CYS A 47 -4.92 5.33 -4.94
N TRP A 48 -4.93 4.07 -4.53
CA TRP A 48 -4.76 2.96 -5.46
C TRP A 48 -6.09 2.54 -6.07
N SER A 49 -6.23 2.70 -7.39
CA SER A 49 -7.45 2.36 -8.10
C SER A 49 -7.47 0.90 -8.53
N VAL A 50 -8.43 0.16 -7.96
CA VAL A 50 -8.93 -1.11 -8.52
C VAL A 50 -10.38 -0.97 -8.99
N ASN A 51 -11.06 0.10 -8.59
CA ASN A 51 -12.38 0.48 -9.05
C ASN A 51 -12.44 2.02 -9.10
N ASN A 52 -12.93 2.56 -10.21
CA ASN A 52 -12.91 4.00 -10.48
C ASN A 52 -13.74 4.80 -9.46
N GLU A 53 -14.93 4.34 -9.10
CA GLU A 53 -15.84 5.08 -8.20
C GLU A 53 -15.31 5.10 -6.77
N TRP A 54 -14.80 3.96 -6.30
CA TRP A 54 -14.12 3.86 -5.01
C TRP A 54 -12.90 4.79 -4.94
N SER A 55 -12.09 4.79 -6.00
CA SER A 55 -10.93 5.70 -6.11
C SER A 55 -11.35 7.16 -6.09
N LEU A 56 -12.45 7.55 -6.75
CA LEU A 56 -12.93 8.93 -6.73
C LEU A 56 -13.37 9.39 -5.34
N VAL A 57 -14.04 8.52 -4.56
CA VAL A 57 -14.39 8.83 -3.16
C VAL A 57 -13.11 9.05 -2.34
N GLN A 58 -12.13 8.15 -2.47
CA GLN A 58 -10.83 8.28 -1.83
C GLN A 58 -10.13 9.60 -2.20
N GLN A 59 -10.06 9.93 -3.48
CA GLN A 59 -9.45 11.18 -3.95
C GLN A 59 -10.11 12.42 -3.33
N ARG A 60 -11.44 12.48 -3.30
CA ARG A 60 -12.18 13.62 -2.71
C ARG A 60 -11.94 13.73 -1.21
N LEU A 61 -11.85 12.61 -0.50
CA LEU A 61 -11.53 12.57 0.92
C LEU A 61 -10.14 13.11 1.22
N VAL A 62 -9.14 12.70 0.42
CA VAL A 62 -7.77 13.20 0.50
C VAL A 62 -7.72 14.72 0.30
N GLN A 63 -8.47 15.25 -0.66
CA GLN A 63 -8.58 16.70 -0.86
C GLN A 63 -9.23 17.41 0.34
N ALA A 64 -10.29 16.83 0.92
CA ALA A 64 -10.99 17.40 2.08
C ALA A 64 -10.11 17.53 3.33
N VAL A 65 -9.02 16.77 3.40
CA VAL A 65 -8.01 16.86 4.48
C VAL A 65 -6.75 17.64 4.07
N GLY A 66 -6.76 18.29 2.90
CA GLY A 66 -5.70 19.18 2.46
C GLY A 66 -4.45 18.47 1.94
N TRP A 67 -4.60 17.23 1.46
CA TRP A 67 -3.54 16.47 0.79
C TRP A 67 -3.83 16.39 -0.71
N THR A 68 -2.80 16.13 -1.51
CA THR A 68 -2.93 15.99 -2.97
C THR A 68 -3.08 14.51 -3.32
N PRO A 69 -4.20 14.10 -3.97
CA PRO A 69 -4.36 12.73 -4.40
C PRO A 69 -3.38 12.39 -5.51
N VAL A 70 -2.61 11.33 -5.28
CA VAL A 70 -1.77 10.67 -6.28
C VAL A 70 -2.47 9.37 -6.64
N VAL A 71 -2.85 9.22 -7.90
CA VAL A 71 -3.71 8.12 -8.33
C VAL A 71 -2.89 7.11 -9.13
N GLY A 72 -2.55 6.00 -8.48
CA GLY A 72 -2.01 4.80 -9.11
C GLY A 72 -3.12 3.80 -9.43
N PHE A 73 -2.86 2.80 -10.27
CA PHE A 73 -3.90 1.84 -10.65
C PHE A 73 -3.34 0.46 -10.97
N ASP A 74 -4.17 -0.56 -10.74
CA ASP A 74 -3.97 -1.88 -11.30
C ASP A 74 -4.33 -1.84 -12.80
N PRO A 75 -3.45 -2.24 -13.73
CA PRO A 75 -3.71 -2.14 -15.17
C PRO A 75 -4.97 -2.88 -15.62
N ARG A 76 -5.44 -3.89 -14.86
CA ARG A 76 -6.68 -4.63 -15.15
C ARG A 76 -7.94 -3.80 -14.94
N ALA A 77 -7.90 -2.81 -14.04
CA ALA A 77 -9.00 -1.88 -13.81
C ALA A 77 -9.04 -0.74 -14.83
N GLY A 78 -7.97 -0.58 -15.63
CA GLY A 78 -7.79 0.54 -16.54
C GLY A 78 -7.40 1.83 -15.83
N ARG A 79 -7.09 2.86 -16.64
CA ARG A 79 -6.70 4.18 -16.12
C ARG A 79 -7.90 4.87 -15.46
N PRO A 80 -7.81 5.28 -14.19
CA PRO A 80 -8.92 5.89 -13.48
C PRO A 80 -9.14 7.36 -13.87
N ASN A 81 -10.36 7.84 -13.63
CA ASN A 81 -10.69 9.26 -13.63
C ASN A 81 -10.03 9.94 -12.43
N THR A 82 -9.72 11.22 -12.60
CA THR A 82 -9.11 12.06 -11.55
C THR A 82 -9.99 13.25 -11.20
N VAL A 83 -10.07 13.57 -9.91
CA VAL A 83 -10.60 14.86 -9.46
C VAL A 83 -9.66 16.01 -9.84
N ALA A 84 -10.19 17.23 -9.94
CA ALA A 84 -9.39 18.41 -10.25
C ALA A 84 -8.25 18.59 -9.23
N GLY A 85 -7.00 18.72 -9.69
CA GLY A 85 -5.83 18.86 -8.83
C GLY A 85 -5.21 17.53 -8.34
N ALA A 86 -5.82 16.38 -8.65
CA ALA A 86 -5.16 15.09 -8.47
C ALA A 86 -4.15 14.81 -9.59
N VAL A 87 -3.16 13.97 -9.31
CA VAL A 87 -2.11 13.55 -10.25
C VAL A 87 -2.22 12.06 -10.51
N ALA A 88 -2.53 11.66 -11.75
CA ALA A 88 -2.47 10.27 -12.16
C ALA A 88 -1.04 9.86 -12.51
N VAL A 89 -0.58 8.73 -11.96
CA VAL A 89 0.73 8.16 -12.24
C VAL A 89 0.56 6.71 -12.68
N ASP A 90 1.06 6.38 -13.86
CA ASP A 90 1.15 4.99 -14.32
C ASP A 90 2.42 4.36 -13.75
N PHE A 91 2.25 3.69 -12.60
CA PHE A 91 3.31 2.96 -11.93
C PHE A 91 3.72 1.66 -12.65
N ASN A 92 3.01 1.27 -13.71
CA ASN A 92 3.31 0.08 -14.49
C ASN A 92 4.01 0.39 -15.82
N ALA A 93 4.02 1.67 -16.24
CA ALA A 93 4.61 2.11 -17.49
C ALA A 93 6.09 1.68 -17.60
N GLY A 94 6.37 0.82 -18.58
CA GLY A 94 7.70 0.27 -18.85
C GLY A 94 8.03 -1.05 -18.15
N PHE A 95 7.23 -1.46 -17.16
CA PHE A 95 7.32 -2.81 -16.58
C PHE A 95 6.35 -3.79 -17.23
N ASP A 96 5.21 -3.29 -17.73
CA ASP A 96 4.17 -4.06 -18.42
C ASP A 96 3.68 -5.29 -17.65
N PHE A 97 3.60 -5.17 -16.31
CA PHE A 97 3.05 -6.26 -15.50
C PHE A 97 1.56 -6.47 -15.81
N PRO A 98 1.06 -7.72 -15.77
CA PRO A 98 -0.35 -8.02 -16.02
C PRO A 98 -1.30 -7.59 -14.88
N ALA A 99 -0.74 -7.24 -13.72
CA ALA A 99 -1.40 -6.65 -12.57
C ALA A 99 -0.34 -5.88 -11.78
N LEU A 100 -0.73 -4.92 -10.96
CA LEU A 100 0.22 -4.21 -10.09
C LEU A 100 -0.41 -3.95 -8.72
N SER A 101 0.37 -4.11 -7.67
CA SER A 101 -0.04 -3.76 -6.30
C SER A 101 0.47 -2.37 -5.94
N MET A 102 -0.27 -1.63 -5.11
CA MET A 102 0.21 -0.39 -4.48
C MET A 102 1.52 -0.58 -3.72
N LEU A 103 1.80 -1.81 -3.26
CA LEU A 103 3.03 -2.10 -2.54
C LEU A 103 4.27 -1.93 -3.42
N PHE A 104 4.12 -2.04 -4.74
CA PHE A 104 5.22 -1.87 -5.68
C PHE A 104 5.83 -0.47 -5.56
N PRO A 105 5.10 0.64 -5.78
CA PRO A 105 5.65 1.97 -5.56
C PRO A 105 6.01 2.27 -4.10
N LEU A 106 5.35 1.64 -3.11
CA LEU A 106 5.66 1.87 -1.69
C LEU A 106 7.08 1.42 -1.29
N GLU A 107 7.63 0.40 -1.94
CA GLU A 107 9.00 -0.07 -1.68
C GLU A 107 10.05 0.96 -2.09
N PHE A 108 9.72 1.83 -3.06
CA PHE A 108 10.65 2.73 -3.74
C PHE A 108 10.38 4.22 -3.48
N VAL A 109 9.58 4.57 -2.47
CA VAL A 109 9.22 5.99 -2.17
C VAL A 109 10.45 6.89 -2.08
N PHE A 110 11.55 6.39 -1.53
CA PHE A 110 12.80 7.14 -1.38
C PHE A 110 13.39 7.68 -2.68
N LEU A 111 12.97 7.13 -3.83
CA LEU A 111 13.46 7.52 -5.14
C LEU A 111 12.63 8.66 -5.74
N PHE A 112 11.37 8.86 -5.36
CA PHE A 112 10.48 9.77 -6.08
C PHE A 112 9.71 10.77 -5.22
N ALA A 113 9.66 10.62 -3.89
CA ALA A 113 8.95 11.59 -3.02
C ALA A 113 9.71 11.84 -1.71
N ASP A 114 9.45 12.99 -1.08
CA ASP A 114 9.92 13.30 0.28
C ASP A 114 9.16 12.49 1.35
N ARG A 115 7.89 12.21 1.06
CA ARG A 115 7.00 11.35 1.82
C ARG A 115 5.91 10.83 0.90
N LEU A 116 5.26 9.75 1.30
CA LEU A 116 4.04 9.28 0.63
C LEU A 116 3.08 8.73 1.68
N ALA A 117 1.94 9.40 1.84
CA ALA A 117 0.78 8.79 2.51
C ALA A 117 0.10 7.81 1.55
N PHE A 118 -0.58 6.80 2.08
CA PHE A 118 -1.26 5.79 1.29
C PHE A 118 -2.39 5.16 2.08
N TRP A 119 -3.32 4.54 1.38
CA TRP A 119 -4.27 3.58 1.93
C TRP A 119 -4.56 2.46 0.94
N HIS A 120 -5.09 1.36 1.45
CA HIS A 120 -5.49 0.23 0.65
C HIS A 120 -6.74 0.57 -0.17
N SER A 121 -6.87 -0.04 -1.35
CA SER A 121 -7.93 0.25 -2.32
C SER A 121 -9.34 -0.14 -1.85
N ASP A 122 -9.46 -1.00 -0.84
CA ASP A 122 -10.72 -1.46 -0.23
C ASP A 122 -10.96 -0.81 1.15
N LEU A 123 -10.26 0.28 1.46
CA LEU A 123 -10.45 1.05 2.68
C LEU A 123 -11.11 2.40 2.38
N LEU A 124 -12.19 2.68 3.12
CA LEU A 124 -12.66 4.04 3.34
C LEU A 124 -12.59 4.31 4.84
N VAL A 125 -12.38 5.55 5.24
CA VAL A 125 -12.37 5.94 6.66
C VAL A 125 -13.21 7.19 6.83
N ARG A 126 -13.80 7.34 8.02
CA ARG A 126 -14.51 8.55 8.40
C ARG A 126 -13.59 9.77 8.24
N GLU A 127 -14.17 10.90 7.87
CA GLU A 127 -13.39 12.10 7.57
C GLU A 127 -12.63 12.64 8.79
N ASP A 128 -13.22 12.56 9.98
CA ASP A 128 -12.58 12.98 11.23
C ASP A 128 -11.34 12.12 11.55
N VAL A 129 -11.45 10.81 11.34
CA VAL A 129 -10.33 9.87 11.42
C VAL A 129 -9.26 10.23 10.38
N LEU A 130 -9.67 10.47 9.13
CA LEU A 130 -8.73 10.83 8.08
C LEU A 130 -8.00 12.14 8.38
N ARG A 131 -8.70 13.14 8.93
CA ARG A 131 -8.13 14.44 9.32
C ARG A 131 -7.09 14.28 10.43
N LYS A 132 -7.36 13.42 11.41
CA LYS A 132 -6.40 13.05 12.45
C LYS A 132 -5.15 12.39 11.85
N LEU A 133 -5.34 11.40 10.96
CA LEU A 133 -4.24 10.70 10.30
C LEU A 133 -3.43 11.64 9.39
N ALA A 134 -4.09 12.52 8.64
CA ALA A 134 -3.45 13.54 7.82
C ALA A 134 -2.54 14.47 8.65
N GLY A 135 -3.00 14.89 9.83
CA GLY A 135 -2.19 15.65 10.79
C GLY A 135 -0.99 14.85 11.30
N GLN A 136 -1.21 13.60 11.71
CA GLN A 136 -0.13 12.70 12.15
C GLN A 136 0.92 12.49 11.05
N PHE A 137 0.48 12.27 9.81
CA PHE A 137 1.37 12.05 8.68
C PHE A 137 2.18 13.30 8.40
N ALA A 138 1.55 14.48 8.33
CA ALA A 138 2.24 15.75 8.11
C ALA A 138 3.32 16.03 9.18
N ALA A 139 3.09 15.59 10.42
CA ALA A 139 4.01 15.77 11.53
C ALA A 139 5.19 14.77 11.58
N LEU A 140 5.20 13.72 10.75
CA LEU A 140 6.31 12.76 10.74
C LEU A 140 7.63 13.45 10.39
N ALA A 141 8.68 13.19 11.17
CA ALA A 141 10.04 13.58 10.79
C ALA A 141 10.57 12.68 9.68
N ASP A 142 11.50 13.18 8.86
CA ASP A 142 12.18 12.33 7.88
C ASP A 142 12.96 11.22 8.60
N GLY A 143 12.79 9.97 8.15
CA GLY A 143 13.28 8.77 8.83
C GLY A 143 12.21 8.03 9.63
N GLU A 144 10.96 8.50 9.63
CA GLU A 144 9.84 7.89 10.34
C GLU A 144 8.76 7.32 9.39
N VAL A 145 8.00 6.34 9.91
CA VAL A 145 6.82 5.74 9.26
C VAL A 145 5.63 5.82 10.21
N ALA A 146 4.43 5.99 9.67
CA ALA A 146 3.18 5.66 10.35
C ALA A 146 2.50 4.48 9.64
N ALA A 147 2.02 3.49 10.38
CA ALA A 147 1.41 2.30 9.80
C ALA A 147 0.46 1.60 10.79
N VAL A 148 -0.53 0.87 10.28
CA VAL A 148 -1.44 0.10 11.13
C VAL A 148 -0.69 -0.99 11.90
N ASP A 149 -0.90 -1.02 13.21
CA ASP A 149 -0.22 -1.93 14.12
C ASP A 149 -0.93 -3.29 14.18
N ASP A 150 -0.37 -4.27 13.48
CA ASP A 150 -0.83 -5.67 13.47
C ASP A 150 0.24 -6.58 14.12
N ARG A 151 0.82 -6.13 15.22
CA ARG A 151 1.78 -6.95 15.98
C ARG A 151 1.11 -8.08 16.77
N GLY A 152 -0.21 -8.01 16.92
CA GLY A 152 -1.03 -8.95 17.66
C GLY A 152 -0.80 -8.93 19.17
N SER A 153 -1.77 -9.44 19.93
CA SER A 153 -1.61 -9.68 21.37
C SER A 153 -0.63 -10.84 21.64
N LEU A 154 -0.16 -10.97 22.89
CA LEU A 154 0.68 -12.12 23.29
C LEU A 154 -0.01 -13.46 22.97
N ILE A 155 -1.31 -13.56 23.21
CA ILE A 155 -2.11 -14.76 22.92
C ILE A 155 -2.16 -15.02 21.41
N ALA A 156 -2.35 -13.99 20.58
CA ALA A 156 -2.34 -14.15 19.13
C ALA A 156 -0.97 -14.68 18.64
N ARG A 157 0.12 -14.16 19.20
CA ARG A 157 1.48 -14.60 18.88
C ARG A 157 1.74 -16.06 19.30
N LEU A 158 1.22 -16.49 20.46
CA LEU A 158 1.27 -17.89 20.87
C LEU A 158 0.44 -18.81 19.97
N ARG A 159 -0.59 -18.28 19.30
CA ARG A 159 -1.41 -18.98 18.29
C ARG A 159 -0.83 -18.92 16.88
N GLY A 160 0.41 -18.45 16.73
CA GLY A 160 1.11 -18.41 15.44
C GLY A 160 0.94 -17.13 14.63
N HIS A 161 0.34 -16.07 15.19
CA HIS A 161 0.30 -14.75 14.55
C HIS A 161 1.72 -14.23 14.32
N THR A 162 2.02 -13.84 13.09
CA THR A 162 3.29 -13.20 12.74
C THR A 162 3.15 -11.68 12.91
N PRO A 163 3.91 -11.05 13.83
CA PRO A 163 3.82 -9.61 14.01
C PRO A 163 4.26 -8.86 12.75
N ARG A 164 3.47 -7.87 12.34
CA ARG A 164 3.77 -6.99 11.20
C ARG A 164 3.19 -5.60 11.41
N PHE A 165 3.56 -4.67 10.53
CA PHE A 165 2.79 -3.45 10.31
C PHE A 165 1.96 -3.65 9.04
N TRP A 166 0.66 -3.35 9.10
CA TRP A 166 -0.25 -3.63 7.99
C TRP A 166 -0.34 -2.44 7.04
N GLU A 167 -0.21 -2.70 5.75
CA GLU A 167 -0.32 -1.78 4.62
C GLU A 167 -1.75 -1.22 4.36
N LEU A 168 -2.57 -1.13 5.39
CA LEU A 168 -3.97 -0.71 5.28
C LEU A 168 -4.10 0.81 5.10
N ILE A 169 -3.40 1.59 5.94
CA ILE A 169 -3.24 3.04 5.81
C ILE A 169 -1.93 3.43 6.49
N GLY A 170 -1.22 4.39 5.91
CA GLY A 170 0.08 4.78 6.46
C GLY A 170 0.73 5.93 5.72
N CYS A 171 1.92 6.29 6.19
CA CYS A 171 2.78 7.25 5.55
C CYS A 171 4.23 6.85 5.77
N THR A 172 5.04 6.86 4.71
CA THR A 172 6.49 6.64 4.80
C THR A 172 7.22 7.88 4.33
N THR A 173 8.28 8.25 5.04
CA THR A 173 9.19 9.34 4.64
C THR A 173 10.33 8.80 3.78
N ARG A 174 11.01 9.68 3.03
CA ARG A 174 12.10 9.33 2.12
C ARG A 174 13.22 8.60 2.83
N ALA A 175 13.73 9.15 3.94
CA ALA A 175 14.84 8.52 4.65
C ALA A 175 14.44 7.18 5.28
N ALA A 176 13.19 7.04 5.74
CA ALA A 176 12.70 5.76 6.25
C ALA A 176 12.65 4.70 5.15
N SER A 177 12.09 5.05 3.99
CA SER A 177 12.01 4.16 2.82
C SER A 177 13.41 3.77 2.31
N ARG A 178 14.35 4.71 2.28
CA ARG A 178 15.75 4.45 1.90
C ARG A 178 16.43 3.47 2.86
N ASP A 179 16.34 3.76 4.15
CA ASP A 179 17.00 2.96 5.19
C ASP A 179 16.41 1.53 5.25
N GLN A 180 15.10 1.40 5.05
CA GLN A 180 14.43 0.13 4.85
C GLN A 180 15.06 -0.64 3.68
N PHE A 181 15.07 -0.05 2.49
CA PHE A 181 15.61 -0.67 1.27
C PHE A 181 17.09 -1.08 1.42
N GLU A 182 17.94 -0.19 1.93
CA GLU A 182 19.37 -0.44 2.16
C GLU A 182 19.62 -1.56 3.18
N LYS A 183 18.73 -1.71 4.18
CA LYS A 183 18.76 -2.82 5.14
C LYS A 183 18.06 -4.07 4.63
N GLY A 184 17.54 -4.07 3.41
CA GLY A 184 16.77 -5.17 2.83
C GLY A 184 15.50 -5.50 3.61
N CYS A 185 14.84 -4.47 4.10
CA CYS A 185 13.59 -4.53 4.84
C CYS A 185 12.58 -3.63 4.11
N GLY A 186 11.30 -3.96 4.13
CA GLY A 186 10.32 -3.13 3.41
C GLY A 186 8.90 -3.66 3.53
N TRP A 187 8.07 -3.21 2.61
CA TRP A 187 6.66 -3.59 2.51
C TRP A 187 6.50 -4.93 1.79
N TRP A 188 7.42 -5.26 0.90
CA TRP A 188 7.38 -6.48 0.11
C TRP A 188 7.61 -7.76 0.94
N ARG A 189 7.10 -8.87 0.41
CA ARG A 189 7.23 -10.21 1.00
C ARG A 189 8.64 -10.77 0.84
N HIS A 190 8.93 -11.84 1.59
CA HIS A 190 10.19 -12.60 1.52
C HIS A 190 11.45 -11.72 1.67
N ILE A 191 11.55 -10.96 2.76
CA ILE A 191 12.71 -10.08 3.06
C ILE A 191 14.08 -10.77 3.12
N VAL A 192 14.10 -12.11 3.16
CA VAL A 192 15.32 -12.93 3.10
C VAL A 192 15.89 -13.06 1.68
N GLU A 193 15.04 -12.85 0.67
CA GLU A 193 15.40 -12.82 -0.75
C GLU A 193 15.60 -11.38 -1.26
N HIS A 194 15.45 -10.37 -0.40
CA HIS A 194 15.77 -8.99 -0.76
C HIS A 194 17.26 -8.90 -1.17
N PRO A 195 17.62 -8.19 -2.27
CA PRO A 195 19.00 -8.09 -2.75
C PRO A 195 19.99 -7.58 -1.70
N ASN A 196 19.60 -6.58 -0.90
CA ASN A 196 20.37 -6.07 0.25
C ASN A 196 20.29 -6.90 1.54
N CYS A 197 19.71 -8.13 1.53
CA CYS A 197 19.70 -8.99 2.72
C CYS A 197 21.13 -9.48 3.04
N PRO A 198 21.71 -9.15 4.21
CA PRO A 198 23.06 -9.61 4.53
C PRO A 198 23.12 -11.15 4.64
N PRO A 199 24.22 -11.79 4.19
CA PRO A 199 24.37 -13.24 4.25
C PRO A 199 24.58 -13.75 5.70
N GLY A 200 24.74 -15.07 5.84
CA GLY A 200 25.15 -15.67 7.11
C GLY A 200 24.07 -15.65 8.20
N SER A 201 24.44 -15.19 9.40
CA SER A 201 23.58 -15.25 10.59
C SER A 201 22.34 -14.35 10.48
N GLU A 202 22.46 -13.22 9.80
CA GLU A 202 21.34 -12.29 9.59
C GLU A 202 20.29 -12.90 8.65
N ARG A 203 20.71 -13.52 7.53
CA ARG A 203 19.82 -14.30 6.67
C ARG A 203 19.08 -15.40 7.42
N LYS A 204 19.80 -16.18 8.24
CA LYS A 204 19.21 -17.24 9.09
C LYS A 204 18.19 -16.70 10.08
N ARG A 205 18.40 -15.48 10.60
CA ARG A 205 17.45 -14.81 11.50
C ARG A 205 16.17 -14.40 10.76
N ARG A 206 16.29 -13.79 9.58
CA ARG A 206 15.14 -13.36 8.76
C ARG A 206 14.27 -14.52 8.29
N ARG A 207 14.85 -15.71 8.06
CA ARG A 207 14.09 -16.94 7.73
C ARG A 207 13.05 -17.34 8.78
N ARG A 208 13.12 -16.81 10.00
CA ARG A 208 12.16 -17.07 11.08
C ARG A 208 10.92 -16.17 11.01
N TYR A 209 10.92 -15.16 10.15
CA TYR A 209 9.82 -14.23 9.98
C TYR A 209 8.90 -14.71 8.87
N GLY A 210 7.60 -14.38 8.98
CA GLY A 210 6.58 -14.81 8.04
C GLY A 210 6.75 -14.22 6.63
N TYR A 211 5.94 -14.74 5.72
CA TYR A 211 5.91 -14.36 4.31
C TYR A 211 5.12 -13.07 4.03
N ASP A 212 4.46 -12.50 5.03
CA ASP A 212 3.48 -11.43 4.81
C ASP A 212 4.11 -10.06 4.49
N HIS A 213 3.31 -9.21 3.85
CA HIS A 213 3.63 -7.80 3.65
C HIS A 213 3.81 -7.08 4.99
N GLY A 214 4.70 -6.09 5.02
CA GLY A 214 4.97 -5.27 6.19
C GLY A 214 5.70 -5.97 7.35
N VAL A 215 6.00 -7.27 7.21
CA VAL A 215 6.93 -7.99 8.10
C VAL A 215 8.32 -7.37 8.04
N GLY A 216 8.74 -6.87 6.87
CA GLY A 216 10.00 -6.16 6.70
C GLY A 216 10.07 -4.86 7.49
N VAL A 217 9.02 -4.04 7.44
CA VAL A 217 8.92 -2.81 8.26
C VAL A 217 8.97 -3.14 9.75
N TYR A 218 8.30 -4.21 10.18
CA TYR A 218 8.38 -4.69 11.57
C TYR A 218 9.81 -5.13 11.94
N TYR A 219 10.47 -5.90 11.07
CA TYR A 219 11.85 -6.32 11.25
C TYR A 219 12.79 -5.13 11.36
N TRP A 220 12.64 -4.14 10.47
CA TRP A 220 13.38 -2.88 10.48
C TRP A 220 13.26 -2.14 11.81
N HIS A 221 12.02 -1.95 12.27
CA HIS A 221 11.73 -1.34 13.57
C HIS A 221 12.41 -2.08 14.73
N LYS A 222 12.29 -3.41 14.78
CA LYS A 222 12.83 -4.22 15.89
C LYS A 222 14.34 -4.40 15.86
N ARG A 223 14.92 -4.62 14.69
CA ARG A 223 16.33 -5.02 14.53
C ARG A 223 17.26 -3.83 14.36
N TYR A 224 16.79 -2.79 13.70
CA TYR A 224 17.60 -1.65 13.27
C TYR A 224 17.16 -0.32 13.90
N GLY A 225 16.19 -0.34 14.82
CA GLY A 225 15.73 0.84 15.54
C GLY A 225 14.90 1.80 14.70
N GLY A 226 14.35 1.33 13.58
CA GLY A 226 13.46 2.14 12.75
C GLY A 226 12.28 2.71 13.54
N LYS A 227 11.92 3.98 13.29
CA LYS A 227 10.84 4.65 14.02
C LYS A 227 9.51 4.45 13.30
N VAL A 228 8.59 3.75 13.97
CA VAL A 228 7.23 3.52 13.47
C VAL A 228 6.21 4.00 14.49
N HIS A 229 5.33 4.89 14.05
CA HIS A 229 4.17 5.37 14.77
C HIS A 229 2.98 4.46 14.45
N GLY A 230 2.61 3.60 15.41
CA GLY A 230 1.52 2.64 15.24
C GLY A 230 0.15 3.32 15.17
N ILE A 231 -0.62 3.00 14.14
CA ILE A 231 -2.04 3.36 14.03
C ILE A 231 -2.85 2.18 14.58
N PRO A 232 -3.69 2.37 15.61
CA PRO A 232 -4.55 1.29 16.10
C PRO A 232 -5.48 0.78 14.99
N GLU A 233 -5.56 -0.53 14.77
CA GLU A 233 -6.45 -1.12 13.75
C GLU A 233 -7.91 -0.69 13.97
N SER A 234 -8.35 -0.63 15.23
CA SER A 234 -9.70 -0.21 15.60
C SER A 234 -10.09 1.20 15.13
N LEU A 235 -9.10 2.04 14.80
CA LEU A 235 -9.36 3.38 14.27
C LEU A 235 -9.88 3.33 12.82
N VAL A 236 -9.56 2.27 12.07
CA VAL A 236 -9.83 2.18 10.62
C VAL A 236 -10.58 0.91 10.22
N GLU A 237 -10.71 -0.06 11.12
CA GLU A 237 -11.33 -1.35 10.81
C GLU A 237 -12.78 -1.24 10.33
N GLU A 238 -13.52 -0.22 10.78
CA GLU A 238 -14.93 -0.02 10.47
C GLU A 238 -15.17 0.06 8.96
N GLY A 239 -14.29 0.75 8.24
CA GLY A 239 -14.41 0.99 6.81
C GLY A 239 -13.55 0.10 5.93
N HIS A 240 -12.94 -0.94 6.49
CA HIS A 240 -12.16 -1.91 5.73
C HIS A 240 -13.07 -2.97 5.09
N CYS A 241 -13.21 -2.91 3.77
CA CYS A 241 -14.10 -3.77 2.98
C CYS A 241 -13.37 -5.06 2.57
N THR A 242 -13.11 -5.92 3.55
CA THR A 242 -12.23 -7.08 3.41
C THR A 242 -12.93 -8.42 3.55
N ARG A 243 -12.40 -9.42 2.84
CA ARG A 243 -12.78 -10.83 3.01
C ARG A 243 -12.53 -11.37 4.43
N ILE A 244 -11.56 -10.81 5.16
CA ILE A 244 -11.09 -11.37 6.45
C ILE A 244 -12.23 -11.42 7.49
N LYS A 245 -13.09 -10.41 7.49
CA LYS A 245 -14.20 -10.27 8.46
C LYS A 245 -15.58 -10.49 7.82
N ASN A 246 -15.64 -10.86 6.54
CA ASN A 246 -16.89 -11.05 5.80
C ASN A 246 -17.12 -12.53 5.48
N VAL A 247 -18.01 -13.18 6.24
CA VAL A 247 -18.36 -14.60 6.06
C VAL A 247 -19.16 -14.86 4.78
N SER A 248 -19.81 -13.83 4.24
CA SER A 248 -20.60 -13.89 3.00
C SER A 248 -19.80 -13.48 1.77
N TYR A 249 -18.47 -13.35 1.89
CA TYR A 249 -17.62 -12.90 0.79
C TYR A 249 -17.59 -13.93 -0.35
N GLU A 250 -18.09 -13.53 -1.51
CA GLU A 250 -18.07 -14.32 -2.74
C GLU A 250 -16.83 -14.00 -3.56
N ARG A 251 -16.09 -15.05 -3.93
CA ARG A 251 -14.85 -14.94 -4.68
C ARG A 251 -15.14 -15.04 -6.17
N LEU A 252 -14.85 -13.99 -6.93
CA LEU A 252 -14.99 -13.98 -8.39
C LEU A 252 -13.67 -14.30 -9.10
N SER A 253 -12.55 -14.11 -8.40
CA SER A 253 -11.20 -14.30 -8.94
C SER A 253 -10.40 -15.41 -8.19
N PRO A 254 -9.29 -15.91 -8.77
CA PRO A 254 -8.47 -16.97 -8.16
C PRO A 254 -7.92 -16.61 -6.76
N GLU A 255 -7.71 -17.63 -5.92
CA GLU A 255 -7.17 -17.47 -4.56
C GLU A 255 -5.63 -17.49 -4.51
N ASP A 256 -4.98 -16.84 -5.47
CA ASP A 256 -3.52 -16.77 -5.56
C ASP A 256 -3.04 -15.39 -6.03
N GLU A 257 -1.80 -15.29 -6.48
CA GLU A 257 -1.22 -14.04 -6.98
C GLU A 257 -2.03 -13.36 -8.11
N ARG A 258 -2.92 -14.12 -8.79
CA ARG A 258 -3.80 -13.64 -9.86
C ARG A 258 -5.12 -13.05 -9.36
N ARG A 259 -5.38 -13.05 -8.05
CA ARG A 259 -6.58 -12.45 -7.45
C ARG A 259 -6.84 -11.08 -8.06
N ASP A 260 -8.11 -10.75 -8.30
CA ASP A 260 -8.52 -9.50 -8.93
C ASP A 260 -9.54 -8.74 -8.09
N LEU A 261 -9.03 -7.81 -7.28
CA LEU A 261 -9.87 -6.98 -6.41
C LEU A 261 -10.79 -6.04 -7.20
N SER A 262 -10.48 -5.74 -8.47
CA SER A 262 -11.36 -4.93 -9.32
C SER A 262 -12.72 -5.58 -9.57
N GLN A 263 -12.76 -6.91 -9.52
CA GLN A 263 -13.98 -7.71 -9.62
C GLN A 263 -14.55 -8.01 -8.23
N ASP A 264 -13.70 -8.46 -7.30
CA ASP A 264 -14.20 -8.91 -6.00
C ASP A 264 -14.80 -7.75 -5.17
N LEU A 265 -14.21 -6.55 -5.19
CA LEU A 265 -14.64 -5.43 -4.34
C LEU A 265 -16.08 -4.96 -4.62
N PRO A 266 -16.42 -4.51 -5.85
CA PRO A 266 -17.77 -4.02 -6.13
C PRO A 266 -18.84 -5.13 -6.10
N HIS A 267 -18.46 -6.40 -6.24
CA HIS A 267 -19.38 -7.52 -6.10
C HIS A 267 -19.83 -7.73 -4.65
N ASN A 268 -18.91 -7.53 -3.70
CA ASN A 268 -19.15 -7.83 -2.29
C ASN A 268 -19.60 -6.62 -1.45
N TYR A 269 -19.42 -5.41 -1.96
CA TYR A 269 -19.69 -4.18 -1.24
C TYR A 269 -20.31 -3.12 -2.14
N ASP A 270 -21.50 -2.66 -1.75
CA ASP A 270 -22.11 -1.48 -2.36
C ASP A 270 -21.44 -0.21 -1.83
N LEU A 271 -20.90 0.60 -2.74
CA LEU A 271 -20.17 1.82 -2.37
C LEU A 271 -21.06 2.84 -1.67
N ALA A 272 -22.33 2.98 -2.07
CA ALA A 272 -23.23 3.95 -1.47
C ALA A 272 -23.61 3.55 -0.04
N GLU A 273 -23.84 2.26 0.21
CA GLU A 273 -24.07 1.73 1.55
C GLU A 273 -22.84 1.91 2.46
N VAL A 274 -21.64 1.61 1.95
CA VAL A 274 -20.39 1.81 2.68
C VAL A 274 -20.20 3.29 3.02
N CYS A 275 -20.40 4.19 2.05
CA CYS A 275 -20.33 5.63 2.27
C CYS A 275 -21.37 6.11 3.28
N ALA A 276 -22.62 5.66 3.21
CA ALA A 276 -23.66 6.04 4.15
C ALA A 276 -23.32 5.64 5.59
N ARG A 277 -22.84 4.41 5.80
CA ARG A 277 -22.41 3.90 7.11
C ARG A 277 -21.28 4.73 7.72
N LEU A 278 -20.34 5.18 6.88
CA LEU A 278 -19.17 5.97 7.30
C LEU A 278 -19.41 7.48 7.32
N ASP A 279 -20.64 7.94 7.03
CA ASP A 279 -20.99 9.37 6.88
C ASP A 279 -20.18 10.09 5.77
N LEU A 280 -19.99 9.40 4.64
CA LEU A 280 -19.19 9.85 3.50
C LEU A 280 -20.03 10.07 2.24
N SER A 281 -21.36 10.01 2.31
CA SER A 281 -22.23 10.10 1.13
C SER A 281 -22.04 11.36 0.31
N ARG A 282 -21.62 12.47 0.96
CA ARG A 282 -21.28 13.74 0.27
C ARG A 282 -20.12 13.62 -0.72
N PHE A 283 -19.33 12.55 -0.63
CA PHE A 283 -18.20 12.28 -1.51
C PHE A 283 -18.55 11.37 -2.69
N LEU A 284 -19.79 10.89 -2.82
CA LEU A 284 -20.22 10.06 -3.96
C LEU A 284 -20.40 10.87 -5.24
N THR A 285 -20.98 12.07 -5.14
CA THR A 285 -21.23 12.95 -6.28
C THR A 285 -20.22 14.09 -6.33
N LEU A 286 -20.03 14.66 -7.52
CA LEU A 286 -19.42 15.99 -7.62
C LEU A 286 -20.43 16.97 -7.02
N SER A 287 -20.13 17.56 -5.87
CA SER A 287 -20.77 18.84 -5.53
C SER A 287 -20.38 19.81 -6.63
N THR A 288 -21.30 20.05 -7.56
CA THR A 288 -21.25 21.21 -8.45
C THR A 288 -21.35 22.42 -7.54
N ALA A 289 -20.20 22.95 -7.12
CA ALA A 289 -20.10 24.31 -6.60
C ALA A 289 -20.17 25.29 -7.77
#